data_AF-A0A2E0M8R8-F1
#
_entry.id   AF-A0A2E0M8R8-F1
#
_cell.length_a   1.000
_cell.length_b   1.000
_cell.length_c   1.000
_cell.angle_alpha   90.00
_cell.angle_beta   90.00
_cell.angle_gamma   90.00
#
_symmetry.space_group_name_H-M   'P 1'
#
loop_
_entity.id
_entity.type
_entity.pdbx_description
1 polymer ?
#
loop_
_entity_poly.entity_id
_entity_poly.type
_entity_poly.pdbx_seq_one_letter_code
_entity_poly.pdbx_strand_id
1 'polypeptide(L)'
;TDINHVSDIIDVLNDEQPTLFSKYSVTLTKETTMPYNSDHAPFVYDLPDSVEGNALVCYGSGSWEYHTYKDDMSRFNEESLGVSVIAYGTYIRYLAWPVEA
;
A
#
# COMPACT_ATOMS: atom_id res chain seq x y z
N THR A 1 -12.16 8.51 1.18
CA THR A 1 -10.80 8.75 0.63
C THR A 1 -10.14 7.42 0.43
N ASP A 2 -9.21 7.30 -0.52
CA ASP A 2 -8.54 6.03 -0.84
C ASP A 2 -8.04 5.28 0.40
N ILE A 3 -7.40 6.01 1.33
CA ILE A 3 -6.90 5.43 2.57
C ILE A 3 -7.99 4.84 3.48
N ASN A 4 -9.21 5.41 3.49
CA ASN A 4 -10.31 4.88 4.29
C ASN A 4 -10.81 3.56 3.69
N HIS A 5 -10.92 3.49 2.35
CA HIS A 5 -11.32 2.24 1.69
C HIS A 5 -10.31 1.12 1.94
N VAL A 6 -9.01 1.45 1.92
CA VAL A 6 -7.96 0.48 2.27
C VAL A 6 -8.04 0.08 3.74
N SER A 7 -8.34 1.01 4.65
CA SER A 7 -8.57 0.71 6.07
C SER A 7 -9.75 -0.24 6.25
N ASP A 8 -10.89 0.04 5.62
CA ASP A 8 -12.08 -0.81 5.71
C ASP A 8 -11.79 -2.24 5.19
N ILE A 9 -11.00 -2.37 4.11
CA ILE A 9 -10.55 -3.67 3.58
C ILE A 9 -9.66 -4.39 4.60
N ILE A 10 -8.70 -3.69 5.21
CA ILE A 10 -7.81 -4.28 6.22
C ILE A 10 -8.59 -4.74 7.45
N ASP A 11 -9.57 -3.95 7.90
CA ASP A 11 -10.42 -4.30 9.05
C ASP A 11 -11.21 -5.59 8.78
N VAL A 12 -11.81 -5.72 7.59
CA VAL A 12 -12.49 -6.96 7.17
C VAL A 12 -11.51 -8.14 7.11
N LEU A 13 -10.32 -7.95 6.55
CA LEU A 13 -9.30 -9.01 6.49
C LEU A 13 -8.84 -9.45 7.89
N ASN A 14 -8.72 -8.51 8.83
CA ASN A 14 -8.38 -8.78 10.22
C ASN A 14 -9.50 -9.57 10.93
N ASP A 15 -10.77 -9.19 10.73
CA ASP A 15 -11.91 -9.89 11.31
C ASP A 15 -12.05 -11.33 10.77
N GLU A 16 -11.80 -11.54 9.49
CA GLU A 16 -11.86 -12.86 8.83
C GLU A 16 -10.63 -13.74 9.13
N GLN A 17 -9.46 -13.14 9.39
CA GLN A 17 -8.20 -13.84 9.65
C GLN A 17 -7.46 -13.29 10.89
N PRO A 18 -8.07 -13.33 12.09
CA PRO A 18 -7.51 -12.67 13.28
C PRO A 18 -6.19 -13.28 13.74
N THR A 19 -5.98 -14.58 13.51
CA THR A 19 -4.72 -15.26 13.84
C THR A 19 -3.57 -14.80 12.95
N LEU A 20 -3.84 -14.51 11.68
CA LEU A 20 -2.86 -13.98 10.74
C LEU A 20 -2.48 -12.55 11.15
N PHE A 21 -3.47 -11.67 11.30
CA PHE A 21 -3.24 -10.27 11.60
C PHE A 21 -2.67 -10.02 13.00
N SER A 22 -2.86 -10.94 13.95
CA SER A 22 -2.18 -10.87 15.25
C SER A 22 -0.64 -10.92 15.17
N LYS A 23 -0.08 -11.37 14.04
CA LYS A 23 1.38 -11.43 13.81
C LYS A 23 1.95 -10.15 13.22
N TYR A 24 1.11 -9.25 12.70
CA TYR A 24 1.54 -8.10 11.91
C TYR A 24 0.99 -6.80 12.50
N SER A 25 1.75 -5.73 12.33
CA SER A 25 1.25 -4.38 12.55
C SER A 25 1.09 -3.72 11.19
N VAL A 26 -0.14 -3.32 10.87
CA VAL A 26 -0.42 -2.56 9.65
C VAL A 26 -0.51 -1.09 10.02
N THR A 27 0.32 -0.26 9.40
CA THR A 27 0.30 1.19 9.58
C THR A 27 -0.22 1.83 8.30
N LEU A 28 -1.30 2.60 8.42
CA LEU A 28 -1.84 3.43 7.35
C LEU A 28 -1.53 4.88 7.67
N THR A 29 -0.72 5.52 6.84
CA THR A 29 -0.37 6.94 7.01
C THR A 29 -1.01 7.76 5.90
N LYS A 30 -1.83 8.74 6.29
CA LYS A 30 -2.29 9.78 5.39
C LYS A 30 -1.30 10.94 5.47
N GLU A 31 -0.36 10.98 4.54
CA GLU A 31 0.53 12.13 4.42
C GLU A 31 -0.18 13.28 3.69
N THR A 32 0.02 14.51 4.18
CA THR A 32 -0.42 15.71 3.44
C THR A 32 0.45 15.96 2.22
N THR A 33 1.69 15.47 2.23
CA THR A 33 2.65 15.53 1.13
C THR A 33 3.49 14.26 1.13
N MET A 34 3.51 13.57 -0.01
CA MET A 34 4.36 12.39 -0.20
C MET A 34 5.80 12.76 -0.57
N PRO A 35 6.82 12.05 -0.09
CA PRO A 35 8.19 12.33 -0.48
C PRO A 35 8.44 12.09 -1.98
N TYR A 36 9.19 12.98 -2.62
CA TYR A 36 9.66 12.79 -4.00
C TYR A 36 10.82 11.77 -4.01
N ASN A 37 10.52 10.49 -3.83
CA ASN A 37 11.54 9.45 -3.60
C ASN A 37 11.26 8.10 -4.28
N SER A 38 10.23 8.01 -5.09
CA SER A 38 9.85 6.81 -5.83
C SER A 38 9.06 7.18 -7.09
N ASP A 39 8.68 6.19 -7.89
CA ASP A 39 8.12 6.38 -9.24
C ASP A 39 6.74 7.07 -9.25
N HIS A 40 6.03 7.10 -8.11
CA HIS A 40 4.78 7.83 -7.99
C HIS A 40 4.99 9.35 -8.11
N ALA A 41 6.20 9.87 -7.84
CA ALA A 41 6.41 11.29 -7.63
C ALA A 41 6.07 12.17 -8.84
N PRO A 42 6.47 11.83 -10.10
CA PRO A 42 6.04 12.58 -11.27
C PRO A 42 4.52 12.55 -11.49
N PHE A 43 3.86 11.46 -11.11
CA PHE A 43 2.40 11.32 -11.25
C PHE A 43 1.61 12.03 -10.16
N VAL A 44 2.27 12.41 -9.07
CA VAL A 44 1.69 13.24 -8.00
C VAL A 44 2.00 14.72 -8.24
N TYR A 45 3.23 15.08 -8.61
CA TYR A 45 3.70 16.46 -8.58
C TYR A 45 3.91 17.11 -9.96
N ASP A 46 4.11 16.32 -11.01
CA ASP A 46 4.47 16.82 -12.35
C ASP A 46 3.31 16.75 -13.35
N LEU A 47 2.05 16.73 -12.87
CA LEU A 47 0.88 16.79 -13.73
C LEU A 47 0.73 18.20 -14.36
N PRO A 48 0.12 18.30 -15.56
CA PRO A 48 -0.21 19.58 -16.15
C PRO A 48 -1.05 20.46 -15.21
N ASP A 49 -0.96 21.78 -15.40
CA ASP A 49 -1.74 22.77 -14.65
C ASP A 49 -1.50 22.79 -13.13
N SER A 50 -0.38 22.22 -12.66
CA SER A 50 0.02 22.20 -11.24
C SER A 50 -1.02 21.53 -10.33
N VAL A 51 -1.77 20.56 -10.85
CA VAL A 51 -2.68 19.74 -10.06
C VAL A 51 -1.90 18.63 -9.37
N GLU A 52 -2.09 18.46 -8.06
CA GLU A 52 -1.53 17.31 -7.35
C GLU A 52 -2.36 16.05 -7.61
N GLY A 53 -1.68 14.97 -8.00
CA GLY A 53 -2.28 13.64 -8.17
C GLY A 53 -2.46 12.92 -6.83
N ASN A 54 -3.20 11.80 -6.86
CA ASN A 54 -3.33 10.90 -5.72
C ASN A 54 -2.45 9.67 -5.93
N ALA A 55 -1.73 9.27 -4.89
CA ALA A 55 -0.99 8.02 -4.87
C ALA A 55 -1.29 7.25 -3.59
N LEU A 56 -1.32 5.93 -3.74
CA LEU A 56 -1.35 4.98 -2.64
C LEU A 56 -0.12 4.08 -2.80
N VAL A 57 0.74 4.06 -1.78
CA VAL A 57 1.98 3.29 -1.79
C VAL A 57 1.97 2.27 -0.67
N CYS A 58 2.34 1.04 -1.02
CA CYS A 58 2.63 -0.02 -0.06
C CYS A 58 4.15 -0.17 0.03
N TYR A 59 4.72 0.15 1.18
CA TYR A 59 6.12 -0.14 1.45
C TYR A 59 6.22 -1.22 2.53
N GLY A 60 7.15 -2.15 2.33
CA GLY A 60 7.83 -2.81 3.45
C GLY A 60 8.82 -1.82 4.08
N SER A 61 8.33 -0.68 4.58
CA SER A 61 9.19 0.36 5.14
C SER A 61 9.79 -0.13 6.45
N GLY A 62 11.11 -0.09 6.57
CA GLY A 62 11.83 -0.48 7.80
C GLY A 62 12.73 -1.70 7.68
N SER A 63 12.94 -2.24 6.48
CA SER A 63 14.06 -3.18 6.29
C SER A 63 15.37 -2.42 6.55
N TRP A 64 16.12 -2.89 7.55
CA TRP A 64 17.47 -2.42 7.85
C TRP A 64 18.45 -2.73 6.72
N GLU A 65 18.05 -3.63 5.83
CA GLU A 65 18.84 -4.15 4.73
C GLU A 65 18.69 -3.36 3.44
N TYR A 66 17.74 -2.41 3.36
CA TYR A 66 17.55 -1.56 2.18
C TYR A 66 18.87 -0.92 1.72
N HIS A 67 19.13 -0.95 0.40
CA HIS A 67 20.39 -0.50 -0.21
C HIS A 67 21.66 -1.25 0.27
N THR A 68 21.52 -2.48 0.77
CA THR A 68 22.64 -3.35 1.11
C THR A 68 22.55 -4.69 0.39
N TYR A 69 23.65 -5.44 0.36
CA TYR A 69 23.66 -6.80 -0.20
C TYR A 69 22.76 -7.79 0.58
N LYS A 70 22.25 -7.39 1.75
CA LYS A 70 21.39 -8.22 2.60
C LYS A 70 19.91 -8.11 2.23
N ASP A 71 19.55 -7.21 1.32
CA ASP A 71 18.22 -7.16 0.73
C ASP A 71 18.10 -8.31 -0.29
N ASP A 72 17.93 -9.51 0.24
CA ASP A 72 17.89 -10.76 -0.51
C ASP A 72 16.69 -11.63 -0.10
N MET A 73 16.48 -12.72 -0.83
CA MET A 73 15.33 -13.61 -0.62
C MET A 73 15.28 -14.28 0.76
N SER A 74 16.38 -14.30 1.53
CA SER A 74 16.38 -14.84 2.90
C SER A 74 15.64 -13.93 3.89
N ARG A 75 15.39 -12.67 3.51
CA ARG A 75 14.63 -11.68 4.29
C ARG A 75 13.21 -11.48 3.79
N PHE A 76 12.85 -12.11 2.67
CA PHE A 76 11.53 -12.02 2.09
C PHE A 76 10.48 -12.73 2.97
N ASN A 77 9.38 -12.05 3.26
CA ASN A 77 8.23 -12.63 3.95
C ASN A 77 7.05 -12.77 2.98
N GLU A 78 6.85 -14.00 2.51
CA GLU A 78 5.77 -14.36 1.58
C GLU A 78 4.37 -14.12 2.15
N GLU A 79 4.15 -14.38 3.44
CA GLU A 79 2.85 -14.21 4.10
C GLU A 79 2.46 -12.71 4.13
N SER A 80 3.41 -11.82 4.43
CA SER A 80 3.19 -10.37 4.38
C SER A 80 2.98 -9.85 2.96
N LEU A 81 3.66 -10.42 1.95
CA LEU A 81 3.40 -10.06 0.55
C LEU A 81 1.97 -10.46 0.18
N GLY A 82 1.52 -11.65 0.58
CA GLY A 82 0.16 -12.14 0.35
C GLY A 82 -0.89 -11.19 0.94
N VAL A 83 -0.70 -10.74 2.18
CA VAL A 83 -1.58 -9.75 2.83
C VAL A 83 -1.65 -8.46 2.01
N SER A 84 -0.51 -7.91 1.59
CA SER A 84 -0.46 -6.68 0.78
C SER A 84 -1.15 -6.85 -0.58
N VAL A 85 -0.91 -7.98 -1.25
CA VAL A 85 -1.54 -8.29 -2.55
C VAL A 85 -3.05 -8.38 -2.42
N ILE A 86 -3.57 -9.03 -1.38
CA ILE A 86 -5.01 -9.17 -1.17
C ILE A 86 -5.63 -7.80 -0.85
N ALA A 87 -5.03 -7.02 0.05
CA ALA A 87 -5.57 -5.73 0.44
C ALA A 87 -5.62 -4.73 -0.75
N TYR A 88 -4.47 -4.51 -1.41
CA TYR A 88 -4.38 -3.56 -2.53
C TYR A 88 -5.08 -4.09 -3.78
N GLY A 89 -5.00 -5.40 -4.05
CA GLY A 89 -5.71 -6.02 -5.16
C GLY A 89 -7.23 -5.90 -5.02
N THR A 90 -7.75 -6.04 -3.80
CA THR A 90 -9.18 -5.81 -3.51
C THR A 90 -9.55 -4.35 -3.77
N TYR A 91 -8.71 -3.41 -3.35
CA TYR A 91 -8.95 -1.98 -3.60
C TYR A 91 -8.91 -1.61 -5.08
N ILE A 92 -7.91 -2.09 -5.83
CA ILE A 92 -7.81 -1.89 -7.28
C ILE A 92 -9.02 -2.49 -7.98
N ARG A 93 -9.46 -3.68 -7.57
CA ARG A 93 -10.66 -4.31 -8.11
C ARG A 93 -11.91 -3.46 -7.86
N TYR A 94 -12.03 -2.87 -6.67
CA TYR A 94 -13.12 -1.95 -6.35
C TYR A 94 -13.10 -0.72 -7.27
N LEU A 95 -11.94 -0.10 -7.48
CA LEU A 95 -11.79 1.05 -8.38
C LEU A 95 -12.08 0.71 -9.85
N ALA A 96 -11.67 -0.48 -10.29
CA ALA A 96 -11.86 -0.96 -11.66
C ALA A 96 -13.25 -1.57 -11.90
N TRP A 97 -14.07 -1.74 -10.85
CA TRP A 97 -15.39 -2.31 -11.00
C TRP A 97 -16.25 -1.34 -11.81
N PRO A 98 -16.82 -1.76 -12.96
CA PRO A 98 -17.70 -0.89 -13.73
C PRO A 98 -18.95 -0.63 -12.89
N VAL A 99 -19.01 0.57 -12.31
CA VAL A 99 -20.28 1.18 -11.94
C VAL A 99 -20.85 1.63 -13.28
N GLU A 100 -21.98 1.06 -13.71
CA GLU A 100 -22.56 1.34 -15.03
C GLU A 100 -22.56 2.85 -15.34
N ALA A 101 -22.10 3.18 -16.56
CA ALA A 101 -21.99 4.53 -17.11
C ALA A 101 -23.33 5.07 -17.63
#